data_AF-A0A942TTX3-F1
#
_entry.id   AF-A0A942TTX3-F1
#
_cell.length_a   1.000
_cell.length_b   1.000
_cell.length_c   1.000
_cell.angle_alpha   90.00
_cell.angle_beta   90.00
_cell.angle_gamma   90.00
#
_symmetry.space_group_name_H-M   'P 1'
#
loop_
_entity.id
_entity.type
_entity.pdbx_description
1 polymer ?
#
loop_
_entity_poly.entity_id
_entity_poly.type
_entity_poly.pdbx_seq_one_letter_code
_entity_poly.pdbx_strand_id
1 'polypeptide(L)'
;MEGKMLGKNGIIALVKKYGDIEDELDQTTLEKRLDCVIDFLNEDRVKSVLEQQTPKDAGNYFYNKEMNISRAKYKSSVFEGYNYNLIDAIFLAVLTSLFDQSLLKKLRTQKNIKDVYQEEINWMEDSTRILYQFEGLWNQEGNGKEWKIIAINIESLFYRLTLLPDMSRYAVEIQSQLQSILNTFIPLPDEHKVAFYGKVMKNRITKMQTELDLYIQELKQNDPKSYYFYKSNQMLADIDKNYD
;
A
#
# COMPACT_ATOMS: atom_id res chain seq x y z
N MET A 1 8.38 22.99 -23.54
CA MET A 1 7.21 22.70 -24.39
C MET A 1 6.16 22.09 -23.48
N GLU A 2 4.99 22.72 -23.37
CA GLU A 2 3.87 22.13 -22.63
C GLU A 2 3.37 20.93 -23.44
N GLY A 3 3.46 19.74 -22.85
CA GLY A 3 2.99 18.50 -23.48
C GLY A 3 1.46 18.51 -23.65
N LYS A 4 0.97 17.67 -24.56
CA LYS A 4 -0.47 17.46 -24.77
C LYS A 4 -1.14 17.05 -23.46
N MET A 5 -2.14 17.82 -23.06
CA MET A 5 -2.96 17.53 -21.88
C MET A 5 -4.15 16.63 -22.27
N LEU A 6 -4.48 15.67 -21.41
CA LEU A 6 -5.60 14.75 -21.57
C LEU A 6 -6.66 15.00 -20.49
N GLY A 7 -7.92 15.07 -20.91
CA GLY A 7 -9.07 14.99 -19.99
C GLY A 7 -9.47 13.55 -19.67
N LYS A 8 -10.51 13.36 -18.86
CA LYS A 8 -11.04 12.02 -18.48
C LYS A 8 -11.31 11.11 -19.68
N ASN A 9 -11.90 11.63 -20.75
CA ASN A 9 -12.16 10.86 -21.97
C ASN A 9 -10.89 10.36 -22.65
N GLY A 10 -9.80 11.14 -22.58
CA GLY A 10 -8.49 10.71 -23.06
C GLY A 10 -7.95 9.54 -22.26
N ILE A 11 -8.04 9.61 -20.93
CA ILE A 11 -7.62 8.51 -20.03
C ILE A 11 -8.46 7.25 -20.30
N ILE A 12 -9.77 7.38 -20.47
CA ILE A 12 -10.63 6.22 -20.75
C ILE A 12 -10.30 5.60 -22.12
N ALA A 13 -9.98 6.41 -23.13
CA ALA A 13 -9.50 5.90 -24.41
C ALA A 13 -8.17 5.13 -24.26
N LEU A 14 -7.27 5.61 -23.40
CA LEU A 14 -6.05 4.90 -23.06
C LEU A 14 -6.32 3.56 -22.37
N VAL A 15 -7.24 3.53 -21.41
CA VAL A 15 -7.67 2.31 -20.71
C VAL A 15 -8.25 1.29 -21.70
N LYS A 16 -9.12 1.70 -22.61
CA LYS A 16 -9.69 0.81 -23.65
C LYS A 16 -8.64 0.25 -24.60
N LYS A 17 -7.58 1.01 -24.87
CA LYS A 17 -6.55 0.64 -25.85
C LYS A 17 -5.41 -0.19 -25.26
N TYR A 18 -5.03 0.06 -24.01
CA TYR A 18 -3.81 -0.48 -23.38
C TYR A 18 -4.06 -1.08 -21.99
N GLY A 19 -5.30 -1.09 -21.52
CA GLY A 19 -5.61 -1.41 -20.13
C GLY A 19 -5.73 -2.90 -19.81
N ASP A 20 -5.71 -3.78 -20.80
CA ASP A 20 -5.89 -5.23 -20.65
C ASP A 20 -7.05 -5.60 -19.70
N ILE A 21 -8.26 -5.17 -20.07
CA ILE A 21 -9.49 -5.46 -19.32
C ILE A 21 -10.17 -6.66 -19.98
N GLU A 22 -10.43 -7.71 -19.20
CA GLU A 22 -11.01 -8.97 -19.69
C GLU A 22 -12.38 -8.80 -20.37
N ASP A 23 -13.18 -7.83 -19.90
CA ASP A 23 -14.49 -7.49 -20.46
C ASP A 23 -14.47 -6.10 -21.09
N GLU A 24 -15.14 -5.92 -22.24
CA GLU A 24 -15.39 -4.60 -22.82
C GLU A 24 -16.33 -3.80 -21.91
N LEU A 25 -15.75 -3.10 -20.94
CA LEU A 25 -16.48 -2.23 -20.04
C LEU A 25 -17.02 -1.01 -20.78
N ASP A 26 -18.28 -0.69 -20.50
CA ASP A 26 -18.88 0.51 -21.03
C ASP A 26 -18.20 1.79 -20.50
N GLN A 27 -18.41 2.89 -21.25
CA GLN A 27 -17.83 4.19 -20.94
C GLN A 27 -18.18 4.65 -19.51
N THR A 28 -19.44 4.47 -19.10
CA THR A 28 -19.95 4.92 -17.81
C THR A 28 -19.30 4.20 -16.64
N THR A 29 -19.00 2.91 -16.79
CA THR A 29 -18.31 2.10 -15.80
C THR A 29 -16.86 2.56 -15.66
N LEU A 30 -16.18 2.81 -16.78
CA LEU A 30 -14.81 3.31 -16.77
C LEU A 30 -14.69 4.72 -16.18
N GLU A 31 -15.67 5.59 -16.43
CA GLU A 31 -15.76 6.91 -15.79
C GLU A 31 -15.89 6.79 -14.28
N LYS A 32 -16.79 5.93 -13.79
CA LYS A 32 -16.96 5.69 -12.34
C LYS A 32 -15.70 5.12 -11.71
N ARG A 33 -15.00 4.21 -12.40
CA ARG A 33 -13.73 3.65 -11.92
C ARG A 33 -12.64 4.72 -11.82
N LEU A 34 -12.49 5.53 -12.87
CA LEU A 34 -11.52 6.62 -12.91
C LEU A 34 -11.79 7.65 -11.80
N ASP A 35 -13.05 8.03 -11.58
CA ASP A 35 -13.43 8.98 -10.54
C ASP A 35 -13.10 8.44 -9.15
N CYS A 36 -13.42 7.17 -8.89
CA CYS A 36 -13.06 6.54 -7.62
C CYS A 36 -11.54 6.39 -7.44
N VAL A 37 -10.77 6.18 -8.50
CA VAL A 37 -9.30 6.19 -8.45
C VAL A 37 -8.78 7.59 -8.11
N ILE A 38 -9.32 8.63 -8.73
CA ILE A 38 -8.93 10.03 -8.45
C ILE A 38 -9.26 10.39 -7.00
N ASP A 39 -10.44 9.99 -6.50
CA ASP A 39 -10.84 10.22 -5.11
C ASP A 39 -9.89 9.51 -4.14
N PHE A 40 -9.56 8.24 -4.42
CA PHE A 40 -8.60 7.45 -3.64
C PHE A 40 -7.23 8.13 -3.58
N LEU A 41 -6.68 8.56 -4.72
CA LEU A 41 -5.39 9.29 -4.78
C LEU A 41 -5.44 10.63 -4.04
N ASN A 42 -6.63 11.19 -3.85
CA ASN A 42 -6.84 12.43 -3.12
C ASN A 42 -6.99 12.26 -1.60
N GLU A 43 -7.07 11.04 -1.08
CA GLU A 43 -7.10 10.79 0.36
C GLU A 43 -5.76 11.18 1.03
N ASP A 44 -5.82 11.78 2.22
CA ASP A 44 -4.62 12.24 2.95
C ASP A 44 -3.63 11.10 3.24
N ARG A 45 -4.12 9.91 3.57
CA ARG A 45 -3.27 8.73 3.78
C ARG A 45 -2.50 8.34 2.52
N VAL A 46 -3.14 8.45 1.35
CA VAL A 46 -2.52 8.11 0.05
C VAL A 46 -1.52 9.17 -0.36
N LYS A 47 -1.89 10.44 -0.19
CA LYS A 47 -0.95 11.56 -0.36
C LYS A 47 0.27 11.42 0.54
N SER A 48 0.10 10.99 1.79
CA SER A 48 1.22 10.86 2.73
C SER A 48 2.30 9.87 2.28
N VAL A 49 1.93 8.76 1.63
CA VAL A 49 2.89 7.77 1.12
C VAL A 49 3.41 8.11 -0.28
N LEU A 50 2.61 8.78 -1.11
CA LEU A 50 3.06 9.21 -2.44
C LEU A 50 3.99 10.43 -2.36
N GLU A 51 3.69 11.38 -1.48
CA GLU A 51 4.44 12.61 -1.23
C GLU A 51 5.64 12.40 -0.28
N GLN A 52 5.74 11.22 0.36
CA GLN A 52 6.68 10.91 1.46
C GLN A 52 8.06 11.54 1.24
N GLN A 53 8.36 12.53 2.08
CA GLN A 53 9.65 13.21 2.15
C GLN A 53 10.59 12.34 2.98
N THR A 54 11.70 11.89 2.40
CA THR A 54 12.78 11.35 3.24
C THR A 54 13.73 12.49 3.60
N PRO A 55 14.43 12.46 4.75
CA PRO A 55 15.41 13.50 5.10
C PRO A 55 16.53 13.69 4.08
N LYS A 56 16.72 12.74 3.15
CA LYS A 56 17.71 12.77 2.06
C LYS A 56 17.13 13.10 0.70
N ASP A 57 15.81 13.18 0.56
CA ASP A 57 15.12 13.39 -0.71
C ASP A 57 13.87 14.24 -0.44
N ALA A 58 13.92 15.51 -0.87
CA ALA A 58 12.92 16.53 -0.60
C ALA A 58 11.60 16.24 -1.33
N GLY A 59 10.91 15.17 -0.92
CA GLY A 59 9.78 14.60 -1.61
C GLY A 59 10.17 13.99 -2.96
N ASN A 60 9.39 13.02 -3.43
CA ASN A 60 9.60 12.43 -4.75
C ASN A 60 9.58 13.52 -5.83
N TYR A 61 10.76 13.90 -6.34
CA TYR A 61 10.90 14.96 -7.36
C TYR A 61 9.97 14.69 -8.54
N PHE A 62 9.88 13.42 -8.96
CA PHE A 62 8.99 13.01 -10.04
C PHE A 62 7.52 13.29 -9.73
N TYR A 63 6.99 12.79 -8.60
CA TYR A 63 5.58 13.01 -8.22
C TYR A 63 5.26 14.50 -7.99
N ASN A 64 6.18 15.25 -7.37
CA ASN A 64 5.93 16.64 -6.98
C ASN A 64 6.17 17.64 -8.13
N LYS A 65 7.07 17.33 -9.07
CA LYS A 65 7.48 18.24 -10.15
C LYS A 65 6.93 17.85 -11.52
N GLU A 66 6.80 16.56 -11.81
CA GLU A 66 6.44 16.04 -13.13
C GLU A 66 4.99 15.55 -13.24
N MET A 67 4.32 15.31 -12.12
CA MET A 67 2.91 14.92 -12.08
C MET A 67 2.01 16.08 -11.60
N ASN A 68 0.79 16.15 -12.12
CA ASN A 68 -0.18 17.19 -11.76
C ASN A 68 -1.43 16.67 -11.03
N ILE A 69 -1.53 15.35 -10.80
CA ILE A 69 -2.64 14.70 -10.08
C ILE A 69 -2.88 15.32 -8.69
N SER A 70 -1.82 15.78 -8.03
CA SER A 70 -1.87 16.40 -6.70
C SER A 70 -1.98 17.95 -6.72
N ARG A 71 -1.81 18.61 -7.87
CA ARG A 71 -1.78 20.09 -8.00
C ARG A 71 -3.14 20.76 -8.17
N ALA A 72 -4.23 20.00 -8.31
CA ALA A 72 -5.59 20.53 -8.19
C ALA A 72 -5.97 20.96 -6.75
N LYS A 73 -4.97 21.29 -5.93
CA LYS A 73 -5.07 21.51 -4.49
C LYS A 73 -5.47 22.97 -4.22
N TYR A 74 -6.63 23.11 -3.55
CA TYR A 74 -6.92 24.11 -2.50
C TYR A 74 -7.67 25.43 -2.78
N LYS A 75 -8.14 25.78 -4.00
CA LYS A 75 -8.84 27.10 -4.16
C LYS A 75 -10.12 27.22 -4.97
N SER A 76 -10.68 26.18 -5.59
CA SER A 76 -11.97 26.32 -6.28
C SER A 76 -12.98 25.27 -5.83
N SER A 77 -14.14 25.73 -5.38
CA SER A 77 -15.35 24.93 -5.15
C SER A 77 -16.05 24.55 -6.46
N VAL A 78 -15.33 24.55 -7.58
CA VAL A 78 -15.84 24.23 -8.92
C VAL A 78 -14.80 23.35 -9.60
N PHE A 79 -15.23 22.12 -9.91
CA PHE A 79 -14.47 21.05 -10.54
C PHE A 79 -14.26 21.40 -12.04
N GLU A 80 -13.39 22.36 -12.35
CA GLU A 80 -13.05 22.70 -13.74
C GLU A 80 -12.04 21.70 -14.30
N GLY A 81 -12.53 20.81 -15.17
CA GLY A 81 -11.83 19.90 -16.06
C GLY A 81 -10.33 19.67 -15.82
N TYR A 82 -9.99 18.54 -15.19
CA TYR A 82 -8.60 18.12 -15.03
C TYR A 82 -7.93 17.88 -16.39
N ASN A 83 -6.91 18.69 -16.68
CA ASN A 83 -5.96 18.50 -17.76
C ASN A 83 -4.75 17.74 -17.23
N TYR A 84 -4.70 16.43 -17.46
CA TYR A 84 -3.62 15.55 -17.01
C TYR A 84 -2.50 15.51 -18.05
N ASN A 85 -1.23 15.56 -17.63
CA ASN A 85 -0.15 15.32 -18.58
C ASN A 85 -0.08 13.83 -18.95
N LEU A 86 0.72 13.46 -19.95
CA LEU A 86 0.77 12.07 -20.42
C LEU A 86 1.21 11.06 -19.34
N ILE A 87 2.12 11.44 -18.44
CA ILE A 87 2.55 10.60 -17.30
C ILE A 87 1.36 10.37 -16.37
N ASP A 88 0.65 11.44 -16.03
CA ASP A 88 -0.55 11.37 -15.18
C ASP A 88 -1.62 10.49 -15.82
N ALA A 89 -1.83 10.64 -17.13
CA ALA A 89 -2.82 9.88 -17.89
C ALA A 89 -2.47 8.39 -17.95
N ILE A 90 -1.19 8.03 -18.13
CA ILE A 90 -0.71 6.65 -18.08
C ILE A 90 -0.93 6.07 -16.67
N PHE A 91 -0.50 6.79 -15.63
CA PHE A 91 -0.65 6.33 -14.25
C PHE A 91 -2.12 6.09 -13.88
N LEU A 92 -3.00 7.03 -14.20
CA LEU A 92 -4.44 6.91 -13.98
C LEU A 92 -5.06 5.79 -14.83
N ALA A 93 -4.60 5.59 -16.06
CA ALA A 93 -5.08 4.50 -16.91
C ALA A 93 -4.73 3.14 -16.29
N VAL A 94 -3.48 2.93 -15.86
CA VAL A 94 -3.07 1.67 -15.20
C VAL A 94 -3.91 1.39 -13.94
N LEU A 95 -4.10 2.40 -13.08
CA LEU A 95 -4.93 2.23 -11.88
C LEU A 95 -6.40 1.94 -12.19
N THR A 96 -6.94 2.56 -13.24
CA THR A 96 -8.32 2.35 -13.69
C THR A 96 -8.51 0.94 -14.26
N SER A 97 -7.51 0.44 -14.99
CA SER A 97 -7.48 -0.95 -15.47
C SER A 97 -7.46 -1.94 -14.32
N LEU A 98 -6.63 -1.67 -13.30
CA LEU A 98 -6.49 -2.51 -12.11
C LEU A 98 -7.54 -2.28 -11.04
N PHE A 99 -8.66 -1.62 -11.36
CA PHE A 99 -9.66 -1.23 -10.38
C PHE A 99 -10.11 -2.38 -9.47
N ASP A 100 -10.28 -3.58 -10.04
CA ASP A 100 -10.73 -4.76 -9.30
C ASP A 100 -9.60 -5.66 -8.79
N GLN A 101 -8.34 -5.30 -9.04
CA GLN A 101 -7.18 -5.99 -8.49
C GLN A 101 -7.25 -5.99 -6.96
N SER A 102 -6.90 -7.15 -6.36
CA SER A 102 -7.17 -7.44 -4.95
C SER A 102 -6.61 -6.41 -3.97
N LEU A 103 -5.33 -6.04 -4.09
CA LEU A 103 -4.67 -5.08 -3.22
C LEU A 103 -5.32 -3.69 -3.39
N LEU A 104 -5.45 -3.19 -4.62
CA LEU A 104 -6.04 -1.88 -4.86
C LEU A 104 -7.48 -1.80 -4.32
N LYS A 105 -8.28 -2.85 -4.52
CA LYS A 105 -9.65 -2.94 -3.97
C LYS A 105 -9.64 -2.88 -2.45
N LYS A 106 -8.74 -3.62 -1.79
CA LYS A 106 -8.61 -3.60 -0.32
C LYS A 106 -8.14 -2.25 0.19
N LEU A 107 -7.16 -1.63 -0.48
CA LEU A 107 -6.67 -0.29 -0.15
C LEU A 107 -7.77 0.76 -0.28
N ARG A 108 -8.53 0.78 -1.39
CA ARG A 108 -9.65 1.72 -1.61
C ARG A 108 -10.79 1.52 -0.61
N THR A 109 -11.09 0.28 -0.25
CA THR A 109 -12.19 -0.06 0.69
C THR A 109 -11.73 -0.18 2.15
N GLN A 110 -10.46 0.13 2.43
CA GLN A 110 -9.84 0.03 3.75
C GLN A 110 -10.06 -1.33 4.44
N LYS A 111 -10.05 -2.41 3.65
CA LYS A 111 -10.21 -3.78 4.15
C LYS A 111 -8.88 -4.35 4.61
N ASN A 112 -8.95 -5.24 5.60
CA ASN A 112 -7.78 -5.94 6.13
C ASN A 112 -7.08 -6.79 5.05
N ILE A 113 -5.76 -6.70 5.02
CA ILE A 113 -4.88 -7.46 4.12
C ILE A 113 -4.21 -8.55 4.95
N LYS A 114 -4.62 -9.81 4.75
CA LYS A 114 -4.12 -10.95 5.54
C LYS A 114 -2.76 -11.47 5.09
N ASP A 115 -2.50 -11.45 3.78
CA ASP A 115 -1.27 -11.91 3.16
C ASP A 115 -0.63 -10.74 2.42
N VAL A 116 0.01 -9.85 3.18
CA VAL A 116 0.57 -8.59 2.65
C VAL A 116 1.59 -8.90 1.55
N TYR A 117 2.50 -9.84 1.80
CA TYR A 117 3.58 -10.16 0.87
C TYR A 117 3.06 -10.67 -0.49
N GLN A 118 2.11 -11.61 -0.50
CA GLN A 118 1.58 -12.13 -1.76
C GLN A 118 0.76 -11.06 -2.52
N GLU A 119 0.01 -10.23 -1.79
CA GLU A 119 -0.76 -9.14 -2.39
C GLU A 119 0.14 -8.07 -3.00
N GLU A 120 1.29 -7.79 -2.38
CA GLU A 120 2.32 -6.88 -2.91
C GLU A 120 2.97 -7.42 -4.18
N ILE A 121 3.35 -8.71 -4.21
CA ILE A 121 3.92 -9.34 -5.40
C ILE A 121 2.94 -9.28 -6.56
N ASN A 122 1.71 -9.75 -6.35
CA ASN A 122 0.69 -9.77 -7.41
C ASN A 122 0.40 -8.35 -7.91
N TRP A 123 0.35 -7.38 -7.00
CA TRP A 123 0.17 -5.98 -7.35
C TRP A 123 1.30 -5.44 -8.23
N MET A 124 2.56 -5.69 -7.86
CA MET A 124 3.69 -5.22 -8.63
C MET A 124 3.77 -5.90 -9.99
N GLU A 125 3.49 -7.20 -10.08
CA GLU A 125 3.43 -7.94 -11.35
C GLU A 125 2.36 -7.36 -12.28
N ASP A 126 1.13 -7.21 -11.81
CA ASP A 126 0.00 -6.70 -12.60
C ASP A 126 0.19 -5.25 -13.05
N SER A 127 0.60 -4.37 -12.12
CA SER A 127 0.81 -2.94 -12.40
C SER A 127 1.95 -2.71 -13.38
N THR A 128 3.05 -3.44 -13.23
CA THR A 128 4.18 -3.37 -14.15
C THR A 128 3.77 -3.91 -15.52
N ARG A 129 3.15 -5.10 -15.58
CA ARG A 129 2.71 -5.71 -16.85
C ARG A 129 1.80 -4.77 -17.67
N ILE A 130 0.83 -4.11 -17.04
CA ILE A 130 -0.05 -3.15 -17.73
C ILE A 130 0.71 -1.86 -18.09
N LEU A 131 1.56 -1.35 -17.19
CA LEU A 131 2.36 -0.15 -17.45
C LEU A 131 3.19 -0.26 -18.72
N TYR A 132 3.87 -1.39 -18.95
CA TYR A 132 4.73 -1.57 -20.13
C TYR A 132 3.97 -1.60 -21.46
N GLN A 133 2.64 -1.77 -21.45
CA GLN A 133 1.83 -1.62 -22.68
C GLN A 133 1.84 -0.18 -23.22
N PHE A 134 2.19 0.80 -22.39
CA PHE A 134 2.23 2.22 -22.74
C PHE A 134 3.56 2.68 -23.35
N GLU A 135 4.58 1.81 -23.48
CA GLU A 135 5.89 2.18 -24.03
C GLU A 135 5.76 2.80 -25.43
N GLY A 136 4.98 2.16 -26.32
CA GLY A 136 4.77 2.66 -27.68
C GLY A 136 4.09 4.02 -27.72
N LEU A 137 3.12 4.26 -26.82
CA LEU A 137 2.47 5.56 -26.67
C LEU A 137 3.46 6.62 -26.20
N TRP A 138 4.27 6.31 -25.19
CA TRP A 138 5.27 7.23 -24.66
C TRP A 138 6.33 7.60 -25.71
N ASN A 139 6.80 6.62 -26.48
CA ASN A 139 7.78 6.86 -27.54
C ASN A 139 7.23 7.75 -28.67
N GLN A 140 5.91 7.82 -28.84
CA GLN A 140 5.25 8.64 -29.85
C GLN A 140 4.83 10.02 -29.34
N GLU A 141 4.25 10.10 -28.14
CA GLU A 141 3.61 11.31 -27.60
C GLU A 141 4.35 11.90 -26.38
N GLY A 142 5.39 11.23 -25.88
CA GLY A 142 6.19 11.65 -24.74
C GLY A 142 7.10 12.85 -25.02
N ASN A 143 7.78 13.32 -23.97
CA ASN A 143 8.62 14.53 -24.02
C ASN A 143 10.09 14.26 -24.36
N GLY A 144 10.40 13.10 -24.94
CA GLY A 144 11.76 12.70 -25.34
C GLY A 144 12.60 12.06 -24.22
N LYS A 145 12.10 11.97 -22.98
CA LYS A 145 12.76 11.16 -21.93
C LYS A 145 12.62 9.67 -22.26
N GLU A 146 13.64 8.88 -21.89
CA GLU A 146 13.60 7.42 -22.07
C GLU A 146 12.45 6.79 -21.30
N TRP A 147 11.68 5.92 -21.97
CA TRP A 147 10.56 5.20 -21.35
C TRP A 147 10.97 4.48 -20.07
N LYS A 148 12.13 3.82 -20.06
CA LYS A 148 12.67 3.12 -18.89
C LYS A 148 12.75 4.00 -17.64
N ILE A 149 13.15 5.27 -17.80
CA ILE A 149 13.24 6.22 -16.68
C ILE A 149 11.82 6.57 -16.18
N ILE A 150 10.88 6.78 -17.09
CA ILE A 150 9.49 7.10 -16.75
C ILE A 150 8.79 5.91 -16.09
N ALA A 151 8.97 4.71 -16.65
CA ALA A 151 8.42 3.46 -16.14
C ALA A 151 8.88 3.21 -14.70
N ILE A 152 10.19 3.25 -14.43
CA ILE A 152 10.74 3.08 -13.07
C ILE A 152 10.15 4.08 -12.08
N ASN A 153 9.97 5.34 -12.51
CA ASN A 153 9.37 6.36 -11.64
C ASN A 153 7.89 6.08 -11.34
N ILE A 154 7.14 5.58 -12.32
CA ILE A 154 5.74 5.18 -12.14
C ILE A 154 5.65 3.89 -11.28
N GLU A 155 6.50 2.90 -11.53
CA GLU A 155 6.62 1.68 -10.72
C GLU A 155 6.90 2.02 -9.25
N SER A 156 7.77 3.00 -8.98
CA SER A 156 8.03 3.48 -7.62
C SER A 156 6.75 4.02 -6.94
N LEU A 157 5.82 4.63 -7.68
CA LEU A 157 4.54 5.07 -7.13
C LEU A 157 3.62 3.89 -6.81
N PHE A 158 3.57 2.88 -7.68
CA PHE A 158 2.82 1.65 -7.40
C PHE A 158 3.37 0.93 -6.17
N TYR A 159 4.69 0.85 -6.02
CA TYR A 159 5.33 0.32 -4.82
C TYR A 159 4.93 1.11 -3.57
N ARG A 160 4.92 2.44 -3.61
CA ARG A 160 4.52 3.26 -2.44
C ARG A 160 3.09 3.01 -1.99
N LEU A 161 2.17 2.66 -2.90
CA LEU A 161 0.81 2.28 -2.51
C LEU A 161 0.80 1.01 -1.64
N THR A 162 1.81 0.15 -1.73
CA THR A 162 1.96 -1.00 -0.84
C THR A 162 2.37 -0.62 0.58
N LEU A 163 2.81 0.63 0.80
CA LEU A 163 3.17 1.16 2.13
C LEU A 163 1.94 1.73 2.87
N LEU A 164 0.78 1.81 2.22
CA LEU A 164 -0.49 2.23 2.83
C LEU A 164 -1.04 1.33 3.95
N PRO A 165 -0.86 -0.01 3.93
CA PRO A 165 -1.22 -0.85 5.06
C PRO A 165 -0.44 -0.36 6.28
N ASP A 166 -1.13 0.27 7.23
CA ASP A 166 -0.52 0.68 8.48
C ASP A 166 -0.26 -0.57 9.35
N MET A 167 0.92 -1.17 9.16
CA MET A 167 1.41 -2.30 9.97
C MET A 167 1.39 -1.97 11.46
N SER A 168 1.45 -0.69 11.84
CA SER A 168 1.32 -0.23 13.24
C SER A 168 -0.10 -0.44 13.75
N ARG A 169 -1.14 -0.13 12.95
CA ARG A 169 -2.54 -0.42 13.33
C ARG A 169 -2.80 -1.91 13.44
N TYR A 170 -2.24 -2.73 12.55
CA TYR A 170 -2.33 -4.19 12.66
C TYR A 170 -1.62 -4.71 13.92
N ALA A 171 -0.43 -4.21 14.22
CA ALA A 171 0.29 -4.56 15.44
C ALA A 171 -0.49 -4.16 16.71
N VAL A 172 -1.09 -2.96 16.73
CA VAL A 172 -1.94 -2.48 17.83
C VAL A 172 -3.20 -3.33 17.99
N GLU A 173 -3.86 -3.73 16.90
CA GLU A 173 -5.04 -4.60 16.96
C GLU A 173 -4.70 -5.98 17.54
N ILE A 174 -3.61 -6.60 17.08
CA ILE A 174 -3.13 -7.88 17.61
C ILE A 174 -2.78 -7.76 19.09
N GLN A 175 -2.07 -6.69 19.47
CA GLN A 175 -1.72 -6.42 20.87
C GLN A 175 -2.97 -6.23 21.73
N SER A 176 -3.97 -5.50 21.24
CA SER A 176 -5.23 -5.29 21.95
C SER A 176 -6.01 -6.59 22.15
N GLN A 177 -6.03 -7.48 21.16
CA GLN A 177 -6.70 -8.79 21.28
C GLN A 177 -6.01 -9.68 22.32
N LEU A 178 -4.67 -9.75 22.31
CA LEU A 178 -3.90 -10.49 23.31
C LEU A 178 -4.11 -9.92 24.72
N GLN A 179 -4.08 -8.59 24.85
CA GLN A 179 -4.33 -7.93 26.13
C GLN A 179 -5.76 -8.20 26.64
N SER A 180 -6.76 -8.23 25.76
CA SER A 180 -8.14 -8.58 26.13
C SER A 180 -8.25 -10.00 26.68
N ILE A 181 -7.52 -10.96 26.10
CA ILE A 181 -7.47 -12.34 26.59
C ILE A 181 -6.85 -12.35 28.00
N LEU A 182 -5.72 -11.67 28.19
CA LEU A 182 -5.05 -11.58 29.49
C LEU A 182 -5.93 -10.92 30.55
N ASN A 183 -6.58 -9.80 30.22
CA ASN A 183 -7.47 -9.08 31.12
C ASN A 183 -8.67 -9.94 31.57
N THR A 184 -9.11 -10.88 30.74
CA THR A 184 -10.18 -11.83 31.08
C THR A 184 -9.65 -13.03 31.88
N PHE A 185 -8.43 -13.47 31.59
CA PHE A 185 -7.83 -14.65 32.21
C PHE A 185 -7.23 -14.38 33.60
N ILE A 186 -6.54 -13.25 33.80
CA ILE A 186 -5.85 -12.90 35.05
C ILE A 186 -6.77 -12.89 36.28
N PRO A 187 -8.00 -12.34 36.22
CA PRO A 187 -8.89 -12.29 37.38
C PRO A 187 -9.54 -13.64 37.75
N LEU A 188 -9.42 -14.67 36.90
CA LEU A 188 -10.02 -15.97 37.19
C LEU A 188 -9.37 -16.60 38.44
N PRO A 189 -10.16 -17.28 39.30
CA PRO A 189 -9.61 -18.13 40.35
C PRO A 189 -8.68 -19.21 39.78
N ASP A 190 -7.67 -19.60 40.54
CA ASP A 190 -6.58 -20.48 40.04
C ASP A 190 -7.08 -21.84 39.55
N GLU A 191 -8.08 -22.41 40.22
CA GLU A 191 -8.75 -23.65 39.79
C GLU A 191 -9.36 -23.54 38.38
N HIS A 192 -9.96 -22.39 38.05
CA HIS A 192 -10.52 -22.13 36.72
C HIS A 192 -9.44 -21.84 35.68
N LYS A 193 -8.35 -21.18 36.07
CA LYS A 193 -7.17 -21.00 35.21
C LYS A 193 -6.55 -22.34 34.83
N VAL A 194 -6.35 -23.24 35.80
CA VAL A 194 -5.80 -24.59 35.59
C VAL A 194 -6.73 -25.42 34.71
N ALA A 195 -8.05 -25.38 34.97
CA ALA A 195 -9.02 -26.10 34.15
C ALA A 195 -9.06 -25.58 32.70
N PHE A 196 -9.07 -24.26 32.50
CA PHE A 196 -9.05 -23.67 31.16
C PHE A 196 -7.73 -23.94 30.43
N TYR A 197 -6.61 -23.87 31.15
CA TYR A 197 -5.30 -24.22 30.62
C TYR A 197 -5.26 -25.65 30.10
N GLY A 198 -5.69 -26.62 30.93
CA GLY A 198 -5.72 -28.02 30.56
C GLY A 198 -6.66 -28.33 29.39
N LYS A 199 -7.81 -27.64 29.32
CA LYS A 199 -8.84 -27.88 28.30
C LYS A 199 -8.54 -27.24 26.94
N VAL A 200 -7.96 -26.03 26.92
CA VAL A 200 -7.92 -25.21 25.69
C VAL A 200 -6.52 -24.64 25.39
N MET A 201 -5.73 -24.28 26.41
CA MET A 201 -4.51 -23.50 26.18
C MET A 201 -3.23 -24.33 26.05
N LYS A 202 -3.11 -25.46 26.76
CA LYS A 202 -1.85 -26.21 26.92
C LYS A 202 -1.07 -26.37 25.61
N ASN A 203 -1.68 -27.03 24.62
CA ASN A 203 -1.01 -27.28 23.33
C ASN A 203 -0.84 -26.01 22.49
N ARG A 204 -1.74 -25.02 22.64
CA ARG A 204 -1.72 -23.78 21.87
C ARG A 204 -0.59 -22.86 22.34
N ILE A 205 -0.42 -22.70 23.66
CA ILE A 205 0.68 -21.92 24.25
C ILE A 205 2.01 -22.51 23.84
N THR A 206 2.20 -23.82 24.01
CA THR A 206 3.45 -24.49 23.64
C THR A 206 3.77 -24.28 22.16
N LYS A 207 2.78 -24.47 21.27
CA LYS A 207 2.98 -24.22 19.85
C LYS A 207 3.33 -22.75 19.57
N MET A 208 2.59 -21.79 20.11
CA MET A 208 2.87 -20.37 19.92
C MET A 208 4.28 -19.98 20.39
N GLN A 209 4.73 -20.52 21.53
CA GLN A 209 6.08 -20.31 22.02
C GLN A 209 7.13 -20.87 21.06
N THR A 210 6.97 -22.12 20.62
CA THR A 210 7.92 -22.75 19.68
C THR A 210 8.01 -21.98 18.36
N GLU A 211 6.88 -21.60 17.77
CA GLU A 211 6.85 -20.85 16.50
C GLU A 211 7.46 -19.45 16.65
N LEU A 212 7.23 -18.79 17.80
CA LEU A 212 7.84 -17.49 18.08
C LEU A 212 9.36 -17.59 18.24
N ASP A 213 9.85 -18.62 18.93
CA ASP A 213 11.28 -18.86 19.09
C ASP A 213 11.95 -19.15 17.74
N LEU A 214 11.31 -19.96 16.88
CA LEU A 214 11.78 -20.22 15.52
C LEU A 214 11.85 -18.92 14.70
N TYR A 215 10.80 -18.11 14.72
CA TYR A 215 10.78 -16.82 14.03
C TYR A 215 11.90 -15.88 14.50
N ILE A 216 12.19 -15.83 15.82
CA ILE A 216 13.29 -15.03 16.36
C ILE A 216 14.66 -15.56 15.88
N GLN A 217 14.84 -16.88 15.75
CA GLN A 217 16.07 -17.46 15.21
C GLN A 217 16.22 -17.15 13.71
N GLU A 218 15.13 -17.23 12.94
CA GLU A 218 15.12 -16.84 11.53
C GLU A 218 15.45 -15.36 11.35
N LEU A 219 14.91 -14.48 12.19
CA LEU A 219 15.28 -13.06 12.22
C LEU A 219 16.79 -12.88 12.42
N LYS A 220 17.39 -13.63 13.35
CA LYS A 220 18.85 -13.56 13.58
C LYS A 220 19.67 -13.94 12.34
N GLN A 221 19.19 -14.92 11.57
CA GLN A 221 19.90 -15.45 10.41
C GLN A 221 19.69 -14.59 9.16
N ASN A 222 18.47 -14.09 8.95
CA ASN A 222 18.05 -13.46 7.71
C ASN A 222 17.96 -11.93 7.79
N ASP A 223 17.73 -11.35 8.98
CA ASP A 223 17.72 -9.91 9.24
C ASP A 223 18.37 -9.54 10.59
N PRO A 224 19.72 -9.60 10.68
CA PRO A 224 20.45 -9.37 11.93
C PRO A 224 20.18 -7.99 12.53
N LYS A 225 19.90 -6.96 11.72
CA LYS A 225 19.67 -5.60 12.19
C LYS A 225 18.38 -5.52 12.99
N SER A 226 17.28 -6.07 12.46
CA SER A 226 16.00 -6.12 13.17
C SER A 226 16.07 -7.01 14.41
N TYR A 227 16.84 -8.11 14.36
CA TYR A 227 17.09 -8.96 15.52
C TYR A 227 17.78 -8.19 16.68
N TYR A 228 18.85 -7.44 16.39
CA TYR A 228 19.54 -6.68 17.44
C TYR A 228 18.70 -5.51 17.96
N PHE A 229 17.88 -4.88 17.11
CA PHE A 229 16.91 -3.88 17.56
C PHE A 229 15.86 -4.48 18.51
N TYR A 230 15.28 -5.64 18.16
CA TYR A 230 14.41 -6.40 19.06
C TYR A 230 15.08 -6.72 20.39
N LYS A 231 16.32 -7.24 20.37
CA LYS A 231 17.05 -7.58 21.59
C LYS A 231 17.33 -6.37 22.49
N SER A 232 17.64 -5.23 21.89
CA SER A 232 17.80 -3.97 22.63
C SER A 232 16.49 -3.58 23.33
N ASN A 233 15.36 -3.64 22.62
CA ASN A 233 14.06 -3.30 23.21
C ASN A 233 13.64 -4.29 24.31
N GLN A 234 13.93 -5.58 24.13
CA GLN A 234 13.69 -6.60 25.15
C GLN A 234 14.49 -6.28 26.43
N MET A 235 15.77 -5.95 26.28
CA MET A 235 16.63 -5.58 27.41
C MET A 235 16.13 -4.34 28.14
N LEU A 236 15.68 -3.31 27.41
CA LEU A 236 15.09 -2.10 28.01
C LEU A 236 13.81 -2.42 28.78
N ALA A 237 12.90 -3.21 28.20
CA ALA A 237 11.67 -3.61 28.88
C ALA A 237 11.92 -4.45 30.15
N ASP A 238 12.96 -5.28 30.17
CA ASP A 238 13.35 -6.05 31.36
C ASP A 238 14.00 -5.16 32.42
N ILE A 239 14.74 -4.11 32.02
CA ILE A 239 15.24 -3.09 32.94
C ILE A 239 14.07 -2.36 33.61
N ASP A 240 13.10 -1.88 32.82
CA ASP A 240 11.96 -1.09 33.31
C ASP A 240 11.11 -1.88 34.33
N LYS A 241 10.90 -3.19 34.11
CA LYS A 241 10.19 -4.07 35.07
C LYS A 241 10.84 -4.19 36.45
N ASN A 242 12.13 -3.89 36.57
CA ASN A 242 12.84 -3.93 37.87
C ASN A 242 12.74 -2.61 38.64
N TYR A 243 12.11 -1.58 38.06
CA TYR A 243 11.91 -0.26 38.67
C TYR A 243 10.43 0.08 38.95
N ASP A 244 9.49 -0.81 38.60
CA ASP A 244 8.07 -0.81 39.01
C ASP A 244 7.83 -1.76 40.20
#